data_AF-A0A662UFR0-F1
#
_entry.id   AF-A0A662UFR0-F1
#
_cell.length_a   1.000
_cell.length_b   1.000
_cell.length_c   1.000
_cell.angle_alpha   90.00
_cell.angle_beta   90.00
_cell.angle_gamma   90.00
#
_symmetry.space_group_name_H-M   'P 1'
#
loop_
_entity.id
_entity.type
_entity.pdbx_description
1 polymer ?
#
loop_
_entity_poly.entity_id
_entity_poly.type
_entity_poly.pdbx_seq_one_letter_code
_entity_poly.pdbx_strand_id
1 'polypeptide(L)'
;MVFKERNSRGEITSRSLIMDKAHVIMRGGLVGKRLSKGHLDCKGLLLSPSAIGEAVPVLRSVNELAELTHETGISKISRDELKYLISKVNI
;
A
#
# COMPACT_ATOMS: atom_id res chain seq x y z
N MET A 1 -5.49 -8.18 9.31
CA MET A 1 -6.91 -8.57 9.38
C MET A 1 -7.04 -10.09 9.27
N VAL A 2 -7.97 -10.69 10.00
CA VAL A 2 -8.22 -12.15 9.98
C VAL A 2 -9.69 -12.39 9.68
N PHE A 3 -10.00 -13.12 8.61
CA PHE A 3 -11.35 -13.46 8.18
C PHE A 3 -11.75 -14.82 8.77
N LYS A 4 -12.53 -14.80 9.86
CA LYS A 4 -12.94 -16.00 10.60
C LYS A 4 -14.25 -16.61 10.11
N GLU A 5 -15.19 -15.78 9.65
CA GLU A 5 -16.53 -16.22 9.22
C GLU A 5 -16.65 -16.34 7.70
N ARG A 6 -17.62 -17.15 7.23
CA ARG A 6 -17.93 -17.27 5.80
C ARG A 6 -18.43 -15.94 5.24
N ASN A 7 -18.10 -15.67 3.99
CA ASN A 7 -18.45 -14.46 3.24
C ASN A 7 -17.87 -13.15 3.81
N SER A 8 -16.91 -13.23 4.73
CA SER A 8 -16.24 -12.03 5.26
C SER A 8 -15.48 -11.30 4.16
N ARG A 9 -15.52 -9.97 4.18
CA ARG A 9 -14.77 -9.12 3.25
C ARG A 9 -14.04 -8.02 4.00
N GLY A 10 -12.92 -7.55 3.46
CA GLY A 10 -12.23 -6.41 4.06
C GLY A 10 -11.08 -5.90 3.23
N GLU A 11 -10.68 -4.67 3.54
CA GLU A 11 -9.60 -3.97 2.86
C GLU A 11 -8.68 -3.32 3.91
N ILE A 12 -7.39 -3.30 3.62
CA ILE A 12 -6.41 -2.48 4.33
C ILE A 12 -5.75 -1.58 3.30
N THR A 13 -5.87 -0.27 3.48
CA THR A 13 -5.20 0.73 2.64
C THR A 13 -4.17 1.48 3.48
N SER A 14 -2.91 1.49 3.03
CA SER A 14 -1.83 2.27 3.60
C SER A 14 -1.32 3.28 2.59
N ARG A 15 -1.18 4.55 3.02
CA ARG A 15 -0.64 5.66 2.23
C ARG A 15 0.39 6.40 3.07
N SER A 16 1.57 6.62 2.52
CA SER A 16 2.64 7.31 3.25
C SER A 16 3.38 8.32 2.38
N LEU A 17 3.51 9.54 2.88
CA LEU A 17 4.47 10.53 2.41
C LEU A 17 5.70 10.43 3.32
N ILE A 18 6.87 10.22 2.75
CA ILE A 18 8.07 9.88 3.52
C ILE A 18 9.13 10.95 3.24
N MET A 19 9.43 11.75 4.27
CA MET A 19 10.24 12.98 4.17
C MET A 19 11.51 12.89 5.02
N ASP A 20 12.44 13.79 4.75
CA ASP A 20 13.70 13.95 5.46
C ASP A 20 14.49 12.64 5.55
N LYS A 21 14.79 12.19 6.76
CA LYS A 21 15.51 10.95 7.08
C LYS A 21 14.56 9.88 7.64
N ALA A 22 13.25 10.02 7.42
CA ALA A 22 12.26 9.09 7.96
C ALA A 22 12.39 7.71 7.32
N HIS A 23 12.17 6.69 8.14
CA HIS A 23 12.03 5.31 7.70
C HIS A 23 10.61 4.84 8.07
N VAL A 24 9.78 4.57 7.05
CA VAL A 24 8.41 4.09 7.24
C VAL A 24 8.30 2.66 6.76
N ILE A 25 7.70 1.81 7.61
CA ILE A 25 7.47 0.40 7.29
C ILE A 25 5.96 0.11 7.33
N MET A 26 5.39 -0.21 6.17
CA MET A 26 3.98 -0.59 6.00
C MET A 26 3.84 -2.11 6.17
N ARG A 27 3.56 -2.55 7.42
CA ARG A 27 3.37 -3.98 7.76
C ARG A 27 1.90 -4.37 7.76
N GLY A 28 1.35 -4.59 6.57
CA GLY A 28 -0.02 -5.06 6.38
C GLY A 28 -0.12 -6.60 6.35
N GLY A 29 -1.26 -7.16 6.76
CA GLY A 29 -1.45 -8.60 6.65
C GLY A 29 -2.91 -9.03 6.58
N LEU A 30 -3.21 -10.02 5.75
CA LEU A 30 -4.52 -10.65 5.59
C LEU A 30 -4.40 -12.15 5.84
N VAL A 31 -5.32 -12.70 6.64
CA VAL A 31 -5.42 -14.14 6.89
C VAL A 31 -6.84 -14.63 6.60
N GLY A 32 -7.01 -15.46 5.57
CA GLY A 32 -8.29 -16.07 5.20
C GLY A 32 -8.48 -17.44 5.84
N LYS A 33 -9.44 -17.61 6.77
CA LYS A 33 -9.75 -18.90 7.43
C LYS A 33 -11.01 -19.61 6.90
N ARG A 34 -11.83 -18.92 6.12
CA ARG A 34 -13.06 -19.41 5.46
C ARG A 34 -13.24 -18.68 4.12
N LEU A 35 -14.30 -18.99 3.39
CA LEU A 35 -14.72 -18.25 2.19
C LEU A 35 -14.72 -16.75 2.50
N SER A 36 -13.80 -16.00 1.89
CA SER A 36 -13.56 -14.60 2.20
C SER A 36 -12.90 -13.88 1.03
N LYS A 37 -13.04 -12.55 1.01
CA LYS A 37 -12.34 -11.67 0.06
C LYS A 37 -11.57 -10.58 0.79
N GLY A 38 -10.29 -10.42 0.48
CA GLY A 38 -9.45 -9.45 1.15
C GLY A 38 -8.56 -8.69 0.18
N HIS A 39 -8.43 -7.38 0.35
CA HIS A 39 -7.49 -6.55 -0.42
C HIS A 39 -6.53 -5.80 0.51
N LEU A 40 -5.25 -5.76 0.15
CA LEU A 40 -4.23 -5.00 0.86
C LEU A 40 -3.52 -4.08 -0.13
N ASP A 41 -3.69 -2.76 0.02
CA ASP A 41 -3.08 -1.76 -0.86
C ASP A 41 -2.09 -0.90 -0.07
N CYS A 42 -0.81 -0.94 -0.44
CA CYS A 42 0.27 -0.19 0.19
C CYS A 42 0.91 0.80 -0.80
N LYS A 43 0.74 2.12 -0.60
CA LYS A 43 1.42 3.14 -1.43
C LYS A 43 2.29 4.07 -0.60
N GLY A 44 3.54 4.23 -1.02
CA GLY A 44 4.51 5.14 -0.44
C GLY A 44 5.06 6.12 -1.47
N LEU A 45 5.22 7.39 -1.09
CA LEU A 45 5.86 8.41 -1.91
C LEU A 45 7.06 8.99 -1.15
N LEU A 46 8.25 8.76 -1.69
CA LEU A 46 9.50 9.31 -1.19
C LEU A 46 9.62 10.77 -1.64
N LEU A 47 9.74 11.68 -0.68
CA LEU A 47 9.87 13.12 -0.89
C LEU A 47 11.27 13.65 -0.55
N SER A 48 12.19 12.79 -0.11
CA SER A 48 13.56 13.17 0.21
C SER A 48 14.54 12.06 -0.19
N PRO A 49 15.78 12.38 -0.64
CA PRO A 49 16.75 11.37 -1.05
C PRO A 49 17.16 10.40 0.06
N SER A 50 17.08 10.84 1.32
CA SER A 50 17.42 10.04 2.50
C SER A 50 16.23 9.31 3.13
N ALA A 51 15.02 9.47 2.57
CA ALA A 51 13.83 8.80 3.08
C ALA A 51 13.83 7.33 2.66
N ILE A 52 13.35 6.45 3.55
CA ILE A 52 13.24 5.02 3.30
C ILE A 52 11.78 4.61 3.46
N GLY A 53 11.23 3.96 2.44
CA GLY A 53 9.92 3.32 2.48
C GLY A 53 10.07 1.82 2.31
N GLU A 54 9.46 1.06 3.19
CA GLU A 54 9.43 -0.40 3.14
C GLU A 54 7.97 -0.87 3.21
N ALA A 55 7.59 -1.82 2.35
CA ALA A 55 6.28 -2.47 2.39
C ALA A 55 6.49 -3.96 2.66
N VAL A 56 5.91 -4.47 3.75
CA VAL A 56 6.01 -5.88 4.15
C VAL A 56 4.58 -6.46 4.26
N PRO A 57 3.96 -6.82 3.12
CA PRO A 57 2.65 -7.42 3.08
C PRO A 57 2.71 -8.91 3.42
N VAL A 58 1.71 -9.42 4.14
CA VAL A 58 1.53 -10.86 4.36
C VAL A 58 0.13 -11.27 3.93
N LEU A 59 0.03 -12.12 2.90
CA LEU A 59 -1.20 -12.83 2.56
C LEU A 59 -1.06 -14.29 3.00
N ARG A 60 -2.00 -14.77 3.80
CA ARG A 60 -2.06 -16.18 4.22
C ARG A 60 -3.48 -16.71 4.03
N SER A 61 -3.62 -17.70 3.17
CA SER A 61 -4.84 -18.51 3.13
C SER A 61 -4.58 -19.88 3.75
N VAL A 62 -5.54 -20.40 4.53
CA VAL A 62 -5.48 -21.78 5.08
C VAL A 62 -6.44 -22.73 4.37
N ASN A 63 -7.09 -22.28 3.30
CA ASN A 63 -7.91 -23.09 2.39
C ASN A 63 -8.00 -22.41 1.01
N GLU A 64 -8.59 -23.08 0.03
CA GLU A 64 -8.76 -22.57 -1.34
C GLU A 64 -9.89 -21.55 -1.51
N LEU A 65 -10.72 -21.34 -0.48
CA LEU A 65 -11.94 -20.52 -0.58
C LEU A 65 -11.66 -19.02 -0.41
N ALA A 66 -10.47 -18.62 0.07
CA ALA A 66 -10.16 -17.22 0.29
C ALA A 66 -9.51 -16.60 -0.96
N GLU A 67 -10.06 -15.46 -1.39
CA GLU A 67 -9.51 -14.63 -2.45
C GLU A 67 -8.82 -13.42 -1.80
N LEU A 68 -7.49 -13.44 -1.73
CA LEU A 68 -6.70 -12.38 -1.13
C LEU A 68 -5.83 -11.73 -2.20
N THR A 69 -5.91 -10.40 -2.31
CA THR A 69 -5.14 -9.62 -3.28
C THR A 69 -4.27 -8.59 -2.58
N HIS A 70 -3.20 -8.21 -3.25
CA HIS A 70 -2.27 -7.23 -2.75
C HIS A 70 -1.75 -6.33 -3.88
N GLU A 71 -1.80 -5.03 -3.64
CA GLU A 71 -1.18 -4.00 -4.48
C GLU A 71 -0.15 -3.22 -3.67
N THR A 72 1.05 -3.02 -4.22
CA THR A 72 2.07 -2.15 -3.63
C THR A 72 2.67 -1.22 -4.67
N GLY A 73 2.96 0.01 -4.27
CA GLY A 73 3.84 0.90 -5.01
C GLY A 73 4.63 1.82 -4.09
N ILE A 74 5.95 1.88 -4.24
CA ILE A 74 6.78 2.92 -3.64
C ILE A 74 7.40 3.72 -4.78
N SER A 75 7.13 5.02 -4.80
CA SER A 75 7.54 5.89 -5.89
C SER A 75 8.11 7.21 -5.37
N LYS A 76 8.48 8.10 -6.30
CA LYS A 76 8.90 9.49 -6.06
C LYS A 76 8.07 10.41 -6.93
N ILE A 77 8.01 11.70 -6.60
CA ILE A 77 7.37 12.69 -7.48
C ILE A 77 8.14 12.77 -8.81
N SER A 78 7.42 12.66 -9.92
CA SER A 78 7.97 12.90 -11.25
C SER A 78 8.30 14.39 -11.40
N ARG A 79 9.57 14.70 -11.68
CA ARG A 79 10.00 16.09 -11.90
C ARG A 79 9.40 16.69 -13.17
N ASP A 80 9.16 15.88 -14.20
CA ASP A 80 8.65 16.38 -15.47
C ASP A 80 7.15 16.61 -15.41
N GLU A 81 6.40 15.74 -14.74
CA GLU A 81 4.98 16.00 -14.44
C GLU A 81 4.83 17.24 -13.55
N LEU A 82 5.70 17.40 -12.54
CA LEU A 82 5.70 18.59 -11.70
C LEU A 82 5.99 19.86 -12.50
N LYS A 83 7.01 19.85 -13.37
CA LYS A 83 7.32 20.98 -14.27
C LYS A 83 6.17 21.28 -15.21
N TYR A 84 5.54 20.25 -15.78
CA TYR A 84 4.36 20.41 -16.63
C TYR A 84 3.24 21.12 -15.86
N LEU A 85 2.91 20.66 -14.65
CA LEU A 85 1.94 21.30 -13.77
C LEU A 85 2.30 22.77 -13.48
N ILE A 86 3.55 23.06 -13.13
CA ILE A 86 4.01 24.43 -12.85
C ILE A 86 3.86 25.31 -14.10
N SER A 87 4.17 24.82 -15.30
CA SER A 87 4.01 25.60 -16.54
C SER A 87 2.55 25.95 -16.90
N LYS A 88 1.57 25.33 -16.22
CA LYS A 88 0.15 25.65 -16.35
C LYS A 88 -0.34 26.63 -15.29
N VAL A 89 0.44 26.86 -14.23
CA VAL A 89 0.17 27.88 -13.22
C VAL A 89 0.94 29.13 -13.64
N ASN A 90 0.26 30.06 -14.33
CA ASN A 90 0.82 31.37 -14.62
C ASN A 90 1.12 32.11 -13.31
N ILE A 91 2.40 32.20 -12.97
CA ILE A 91 2.96 33.27 -12.13
C ILE A 91 3.66 34.23 -13.10
#